data_AF-A1BIK5-F1
#
_entry.id   AF-A1BIK5-F1
#
_cell.length_a   1.000
_cell.length_b   1.000
_cell.length_c   1.000
_cell.angle_alpha   90.00
_cell.angle_beta   90.00
_cell.angle_gamma   90.00
#
_symmetry.space_group_name_H-M   'P 1'
#
loop_
_entity.id
_entity.type
_entity.pdbx_description
1 polymer ?
#
loop_
_entity_poly.entity_id
_entity_poly.type
_entity_poly.pdbx_seq_one_letter_code
_entity_poly.pdbx_strand_id
1 'polypeptide(L)'
;MLFQYKPKSLQVPAACKERAGMLSLPHMLPLRDLVESLRNEMGPEYGIPHFDPLDGGINAQVLFLLEAPGPKAVASGFVSRDNPDETAKNFFELNIAAGLDRAATVCWNIVPWYIGTGTKIRAAHHDDIRQAREGLERLLALLPRIRVVALVGKKAASIESEILLMLPGVKVFTTPHPSPQFINRLPENRTILFYALTCISDELKELGSSVFEPDRQTYQKLQKHSVCQPSINVNMTNHNMSEGVRKSWEDPSVRERRQQRHGVSVLRNGTPIGEFSSLYQAFKDLGLPVEKHIPFRNKLKLAGSLAYNDGKDIYAFSLIPPFKPA
;
A
#
# COMPACT_ATOMS: atom_id res chain seq x y z
N MET A 1 3.68 -24.89 22.07
CA MET A 1 4.53 -25.15 20.88
C MET A 1 5.06 -23.81 20.40
N LEU A 2 6.37 -23.67 20.23
CA LEU A 2 6.95 -22.50 19.55
C LEU A 2 6.52 -22.58 18.08
N PHE A 3 5.77 -21.59 17.59
CA PHE A 3 5.45 -21.49 16.17
C PHE A 3 6.76 -21.43 15.40
N GLN A 4 7.07 -22.50 14.66
CA GLN A 4 8.15 -22.42 13.69
C GLN A 4 7.60 -21.58 12.54
N TYR A 5 7.87 -20.28 12.59
CA TYR A 5 7.56 -19.33 11.52
C TYR A 5 8.27 -19.80 10.25
N LYS A 6 7.56 -20.59 9.44
CA LYS A 6 8.04 -21.13 8.18
C LYS A 6 7.02 -20.78 7.09
N PRO A 7 7.50 -20.33 5.92
CA PRO A 7 6.61 -20.09 4.79
C PRO A 7 5.93 -21.41 4.40
N LYS A 8 4.74 -21.30 3.81
CA LYS A 8 3.92 -22.45 3.36
C LYS A 8 3.46 -23.41 4.48
N SER A 9 3.52 -23.01 5.75
CA SER A 9 3.08 -23.87 6.86
C SER A 9 1.59 -24.27 6.78
N LEU A 10 0.75 -23.48 6.11
CA LEU A 10 -0.66 -23.80 5.86
C LEU A 10 -0.89 -24.89 4.79
N GLN A 11 0.18 -25.52 4.26
CA GLN A 11 0.04 -26.79 3.53
C GLN A 11 -0.36 -27.96 4.44
N VAL A 12 -0.14 -27.83 5.76
CA VAL A 12 -0.37 -28.88 6.74
C VAL A 12 -1.77 -28.69 7.36
N PRO A 13 -2.69 -29.66 7.24
CA PRO A 13 -4.06 -29.51 7.78
C PRO A 13 -4.11 -29.21 9.28
N ALA A 14 -3.19 -29.78 10.06
CA ALA A 14 -3.09 -29.48 11.50
C ALA A 14 -2.78 -28.00 11.76
N ALA A 15 -1.94 -27.37 10.94
CA ALA A 15 -1.63 -25.95 11.05
C ALA A 15 -2.85 -25.08 10.72
N CYS A 16 -3.66 -25.45 9.72
CA CYS A 16 -4.92 -24.77 9.43
C CYS A 16 -5.92 -24.88 10.59
N LYS A 17 -6.06 -26.07 11.19
CA LYS A 17 -6.94 -26.30 12.35
C LYS A 17 -6.50 -25.48 13.57
N GLU A 18 -5.21 -25.46 13.85
CA GLU A 18 -4.63 -24.64 14.91
C GLU A 18 -4.88 -23.15 14.66
N ARG A 19 -4.69 -22.69 13.41
CA ARG A 19 -4.97 -21.31 13.00
C ARG A 19 -6.45 -20.94 13.19
N ALA A 20 -7.37 -21.84 12.85
CA ALA A 20 -8.80 -21.61 13.07
C ALA A 20 -9.15 -21.46 14.56
N GLY A 21 -8.49 -22.20 15.44
CA GLY A 21 -8.65 -22.07 16.90
C GLY A 21 -8.25 -20.70 17.46
N MET A 22 -7.48 -19.90 16.72
CA MET A 22 -7.03 -18.57 17.11
C MET A 22 -7.96 -17.44 16.66
N LEU A 23 -8.98 -17.73 15.86
CA LEU A 23 -9.94 -16.71 15.42
C LEU A 23 -10.77 -16.13 16.58
N SER A 24 -10.76 -16.79 17.75
CA SER A 24 -11.37 -16.31 18.99
C SER A 24 -10.47 -15.37 19.79
N LEU A 25 -9.21 -15.15 19.37
CA LEU A 25 -8.32 -14.22 20.06
C LEU A 25 -8.88 -12.79 20.00
N PRO A 26 -8.74 -11.98 21.08
CA PRO A 26 -9.38 -10.66 21.16
C PRO A 26 -9.07 -9.72 19.99
N HIS A 27 -7.85 -9.75 19.45
CA HIS A 27 -7.46 -8.90 18.32
C HIS A 27 -8.02 -9.36 16.98
N MET A 28 -8.57 -10.57 16.91
CA MET A 28 -9.13 -11.18 15.71
C MET A 28 -10.66 -11.22 15.70
N LEU A 29 -11.31 -11.22 16.86
CA LEU A 29 -12.77 -11.32 16.97
C LEU A 29 -13.52 -10.34 16.05
N PRO A 30 -13.22 -9.02 16.03
CA PRO A 30 -13.95 -8.10 15.16
C PRO A 30 -13.74 -8.40 13.66
N LEU A 31 -12.54 -8.85 13.29
CA LEU A 31 -12.21 -9.19 11.91
C LEU A 31 -12.87 -10.51 11.47
N ARG A 32 -12.96 -11.48 12.38
CA ARG A 32 -13.72 -12.71 12.16
C ARG A 32 -15.19 -12.37 11.92
N ASP A 33 -15.78 -11.54 12.77
CA ASP A 33 -17.20 -11.18 12.68
C ASP A 33 -17.51 -10.39 11.40
N LEU A 34 -16.59 -9.51 10.95
CA LEU A 34 -16.68 -8.89 9.63
C LEU A 34 -16.73 -9.94 8.51
N VAL A 35 -15.84 -10.93 8.54
CA VAL A 35 -15.79 -11.99 7.53
C VAL A 35 -17.07 -12.81 7.52
N GLU A 36 -17.63 -13.17 8.69
CA GLU A 36 -18.91 -13.89 8.74
C GLU A 36 -20.08 -13.05 8.20
N SER A 37 -20.10 -11.74 8.47
CA SER A 37 -21.10 -10.85 7.88
C SER A 37 -21.00 -10.82 6.36
N LEU A 38 -19.80 -10.67 5.80
CA LEU A 38 -19.59 -10.67 4.35
C LEU A 38 -20.02 -11.99 3.71
N ARG A 39 -19.78 -13.13 4.38
CA ARG A 39 -20.26 -14.45 3.90
C ARG A 39 -21.78 -14.55 3.90
N ASN A 40 -22.44 -14.03 4.94
CA ASN A 40 -23.89 -14.01 5.02
C ASN A 40 -24.52 -13.11 3.94
N GLU A 41 -23.88 -11.99 3.63
CA GLU A 41 -24.34 -11.03 2.61
C GLU A 41 -24.14 -11.55 1.18
N MET A 42 -22.98 -12.17 0.92
CA MET A 42 -22.60 -12.58 -0.44
C MET A 42 -23.11 -13.98 -0.80
N GLY A 43 -23.07 -14.92 0.14
CA GLY A 43 -23.35 -16.33 -0.08
C GLY A 43 -22.10 -17.23 0.02
N PRO A 44 -22.28 -18.53 0.30
CA PRO A 44 -21.20 -19.47 0.55
C PRO A 44 -20.26 -19.73 -0.65
N GLU A 45 -20.74 -19.51 -1.87
CA GLU A 45 -20.02 -19.74 -3.13
C GLU A 45 -18.85 -18.78 -3.36
N TYR A 46 -18.86 -17.62 -2.70
CA TYR A 46 -17.85 -16.58 -2.88
C TYR A 46 -16.51 -16.93 -2.21
N GLY A 47 -16.48 -17.87 -1.27
CA GLY A 47 -15.22 -18.37 -0.68
C GLY A 47 -14.37 -17.26 -0.06
N ILE A 48 -14.87 -16.61 0.98
CA ILE A 48 -14.18 -15.52 1.70
C ILE A 48 -13.29 -16.13 2.79
N PRO A 49 -11.95 -16.09 2.66
CA PRO A 49 -11.05 -16.56 3.73
C PRO A 49 -10.99 -15.58 4.90
N HIS A 50 -10.62 -16.06 6.08
CA HIS A 50 -10.37 -15.22 7.24
C HIS A 50 -9.05 -14.45 7.12
N PHE A 51 -8.91 -13.41 7.93
CA PHE A 51 -7.60 -12.84 8.24
C PHE A 51 -6.74 -13.86 8.98
N ASP A 52 -5.42 -13.76 8.84
CA ASP A 52 -4.48 -14.60 9.57
C ASP A 52 -4.33 -14.18 11.05
N PRO A 53 -4.67 -15.04 12.03
CA PRO A 53 -4.52 -14.73 13.45
C PRO A 53 -3.10 -14.51 13.97
N LEU A 54 -2.07 -14.91 13.21
CA LEU A 54 -0.67 -14.61 13.54
C LEU A 54 -0.23 -13.20 13.14
N ASP A 55 -1.05 -12.50 12.34
CA ASP A 55 -0.90 -11.07 12.06
C ASP A 55 -1.46 -10.23 13.24
N GLY A 56 -1.27 -8.91 13.19
CA GLY A 56 -1.64 -7.99 14.27
C GLY A 56 -3.14 -7.83 14.53
N GLY A 57 -3.99 -8.31 13.63
CA GLY A 57 -5.45 -8.12 13.69
C GLY A 57 -5.80 -6.62 13.79
N ILE A 58 -6.73 -6.28 14.69
CA ILE A 58 -7.11 -4.86 14.93
C ILE A 58 -5.99 -3.99 15.51
N ASN A 59 -4.90 -4.60 15.99
CA ASN A 59 -3.75 -3.87 16.52
C ASN A 59 -2.73 -3.50 15.44
N ALA A 60 -2.93 -3.94 14.19
CA ALA A 60 -2.01 -3.68 13.10
C ALA A 60 -1.83 -2.18 12.83
N GLN A 61 -0.62 -1.81 12.45
CA GLN A 61 -0.23 -0.46 12.03
C GLN A 61 -0.05 -0.36 10.51
N VAL A 62 0.18 -1.49 9.85
CA VAL A 62 0.28 -1.61 8.38
C VAL A 62 -0.83 -2.52 7.87
N LEU A 63 -1.61 -2.03 6.92
CA LEU A 63 -2.55 -2.82 6.14
C LEU A 63 -1.97 -3.06 4.74
N PHE A 64 -1.71 -4.31 4.39
CA PHE A 64 -1.40 -4.69 3.01
C PHE A 64 -2.70 -5.02 2.27
N LEU A 65 -3.01 -4.26 1.21
CA LEU A 65 -4.14 -4.51 0.33
C LEU A 65 -3.67 -5.13 -0.98
N LEU A 66 -4.14 -6.35 -1.25
CA LEU A 66 -3.93 -7.10 -2.48
C LEU A 66 -5.21 -7.08 -3.33
N GLU A 67 -5.19 -7.73 -4.49
CA GLU A 67 -6.34 -7.74 -5.43
C GLU A 67 -7.51 -8.60 -4.94
N ALA A 68 -7.35 -9.92 -4.98
CA ALA A 68 -8.35 -10.91 -4.58
C ALA A 68 -7.68 -12.18 -4.04
N PRO A 69 -8.33 -12.96 -3.16
CA PRO A 69 -7.77 -14.21 -2.68
C PRO A 69 -7.61 -15.24 -3.81
N GLY A 70 -6.48 -15.95 -3.80
CA GLY A 70 -6.24 -17.08 -4.69
C GLY A 70 -6.78 -18.41 -4.14
N PRO A 71 -6.75 -19.50 -4.94
CA PRO A 71 -7.33 -20.78 -4.53
C PRO A 71 -6.64 -21.38 -3.30
N LYS A 72 -5.35 -21.05 -3.08
CA LYS A 72 -4.62 -21.50 -1.89
C LYS A 72 -5.06 -20.79 -0.62
N ALA A 73 -5.46 -19.51 -0.69
CA ALA A 73 -6.05 -18.78 0.42
C ALA A 73 -7.44 -19.32 0.76
N VAL A 74 -8.25 -19.62 -0.25
CA VAL A 74 -9.57 -20.24 -0.07
C VAL A 74 -9.43 -21.63 0.57
N ALA A 75 -8.51 -22.46 0.05
CA ALA A 75 -8.30 -23.82 0.55
C ALA A 75 -7.71 -23.86 1.97
N SER A 76 -6.83 -22.93 2.34
CA SER A 76 -6.33 -22.82 3.71
C SER A 76 -7.35 -22.19 4.66
N GLY A 77 -8.27 -21.38 4.12
CA GLY A 77 -9.22 -20.58 4.88
C GLY A 77 -8.67 -19.24 5.34
N PHE A 78 -7.47 -18.82 4.90
CA PHE A 78 -6.80 -17.61 5.39
C PHE A 78 -6.14 -16.76 4.28
N VAL A 79 -6.25 -15.43 4.40
CA VAL A 79 -5.37 -14.47 3.72
C VAL A 79 -4.07 -14.41 4.49
N SER A 80 -3.07 -15.17 4.04
CA SER A 80 -1.86 -15.41 4.83
C SER A 80 -0.59 -15.45 4.00
N ARG A 81 0.49 -14.90 4.57
CA ARG A 81 1.87 -15.09 4.10
C ARG A 81 2.41 -16.51 4.31
N ASP A 82 1.68 -17.35 5.03
CA ASP A 82 2.00 -18.76 5.26
C ASP A 82 1.27 -19.70 4.28
N ASN A 83 0.51 -19.16 3.32
CA ASN A 83 -0.20 -19.95 2.32
C ASN A 83 0.75 -20.80 1.46
N PRO A 84 0.30 -21.97 0.98
CA PRO A 84 1.15 -22.93 0.27
C PRO A 84 1.34 -22.56 -1.21
N ASP A 85 1.86 -21.36 -1.47
CA ASP A 85 2.20 -20.85 -2.78
C ASP A 85 3.46 -19.95 -2.74
N GLU A 86 4.03 -19.69 -3.91
CA GLU A 86 5.25 -18.89 -4.03
C GLU A 86 5.03 -17.40 -3.79
N THR A 87 3.82 -16.87 -4.02
CA THR A 87 3.51 -15.46 -3.74
C THR A 87 3.59 -15.21 -2.24
N ALA A 88 2.90 -16.05 -1.46
CA ALA A 88 2.92 -16.00 0.00
C ALA A 88 4.34 -16.21 0.56
N LYS A 89 5.08 -17.21 0.05
CA LYS A 89 6.48 -17.44 0.43
C LYS A 89 7.36 -16.21 0.18
N ASN A 90 7.31 -15.63 -1.03
CA ASN A 90 8.11 -14.44 -1.34
C ASN A 90 7.75 -13.28 -0.42
N PHE A 91 6.45 -13.06 -0.19
CA PHE A 91 5.96 -12.02 0.70
C PHE A 91 6.43 -12.23 2.15
N PHE A 92 6.37 -13.47 2.65
CA PHE A 92 6.89 -13.85 3.96
C PHE A 92 8.39 -13.52 4.11
N GLU A 93 9.22 -14.01 3.19
CA GLU A 93 10.67 -13.83 3.25
C GLU A 93 11.08 -12.36 3.15
N LEU A 94 10.42 -11.59 2.27
CA LEU A 94 10.72 -10.18 2.06
C LEU A 94 10.28 -9.31 3.25
N ASN A 95 9.16 -9.63 3.91
CA ASN A 95 8.75 -8.95 5.13
C ASN A 95 9.75 -9.19 6.27
N ILE A 96 10.21 -10.44 6.45
CA ILE A 96 11.24 -10.76 7.44
C ILE A 96 12.53 -10.01 7.13
N ALA A 97 12.99 -10.05 5.87
CA ALA A 97 14.21 -9.37 5.47
C ALA A 97 14.13 -7.85 5.71
N ALA A 98 12.96 -7.23 5.50
CA ALA A 98 12.73 -5.80 5.73
C ALA A 98 12.59 -5.43 7.22
N GLY A 99 12.63 -6.41 8.13
CA GLY A 99 12.46 -6.18 9.56
C GLY A 99 11.03 -5.74 9.93
N LEU A 100 10.03 -6.06 9.11
CA LEU A 100 8.63 -5.78 9.44
C LEU A 100 8.13 -6.81 10.45
N ASP A 101 7.80 -6.32 11.65
CA ASP A 101 7.15 -7.15 12.66
C ASP A 101 5.77 -7.60 12.16
N ARG A 102 5.54 -8.92 12.12
CA ARG A 102 4.27 -9.50 11.71
C ARG A 102 3.11 -8.99 12.56
N ALA A 103 3.33 -8.80 13.86
CA ALA A 103 2.31 -8.28 14.80
C ALA A 103 1.92 -6.82 14.51
N ALA A 104 2.74 -6.07 13.76
CA ALA A 104 2.42 -4.72 13.32
C ALA A 104 1.66 -4.69 11.98
N THR A 105 1.43 -5.83 11.34
CA THR A 105 0.87 -5.90 9.97
C THR A 105 -0.43 -6.68 9.94
N VAL A 106 -1.26 -6.44 8.93
CA VAL A 106 -2.40 -7.26 8.56
C VAL A 106 -2.54 -7.31 7.04
N CYS A 107 -2.92 -8.46 6.48
CA CYS A 107 -3.06 -8.66 5.04
C CYS A 107 -4.53 -8.83 4.64
N TRP A 108 -4.96 -8.14 3.59
CA TRP A 108 -6.31 -8.25 3.05
C TRP A 108 -6.37 -8.02 1.54
N ASN A 109 -7.56 -8.11 0.97
CA ASN A 109 -7.82 -7.96 -0.45
C ASN A 109 -8.91 -6.90 -0.69
N ILE A 110 -8.74 -6.07 -1.72
CA ILE A 110 -9.75 -5.06 -2.11
C ILE A 110 -11.04 -5.71 -2.60
N VAL A 111 -10.97 -6.93 -3.14
CA VAL A 111 -12.10 -7.82 -3.36
C VAL A 111 -11.92 -9.03 -2.42
N PRO A 112 -12.71 -9.16 -1.34
CA PRO A 112 -12.42 -10.10 -0.26
C PRO A 112 -12.82 -11.56 -0.56
N TRP A 113 -13.49 -11.80 -1.69
CA TRP A 113 -13.92 -13.13 -2.14
C TRP A 113 -13.14 -13.61 -3.36
N TYR A 114 -13.18 -14.92 -3.57
CA TYR A 114 -12.61 -15.54 -4.75
C TYR A 114 -13.38 -15.13 -6.00
N ILE A 115 -12.66 -14.62 -7.00
CA ILE A 115 -13.21 -14.27 -8.32
C ILE A 115 -12.63 -15.20 -9.37
N GLY A 116 -13.37 -16.25 -9.73
CA GLY A 116 -12.91 -17.26 -10.69
C GLY A 116 -13.90 -18.40 -10.90
N THR A 117 -13.53 -19.36 -11.75
CA THR A 117 -14.36 -20.53 -12.11
C THR A 117 -13.93 -21.81 -11.37
N GLY A 118 -13.34 -21.67 -10.18
CA GLY A 118 -12.76 -22.75 -9.37
C GLY A 118 -11.44 -23.31 -9.92
N THR A 119 -11.21 -23.25 -11.23
CA THR A 119 -9.96 -23.70 -11.89
C THR A 119 -9.02 -22.56 -12.26
N LYS A 120 -9.54 -21.33 -12.42
CA LYS A 120 -8.75 -20.13 -12.74
C LYS A 120 -9.31 -18.91 -12.00
N ILE A 121 -8.40 -18.13 -11.40
CA ILE A 121 -8.69 -16.77 -10.92
C ILE A 121 -8.80 -15.86 -12.16
N ARG A 122 -9.75 -14.94 -12.16
CA ARG A 122 -9.78 -13.80 -13.09
C ARG A 122 -9.35 -12.52 -12.38
N ALA A 123 -8.88 -11.55 -13.15
CA ALA A 123 -8.62 -10.22 -12.61
C ALA A 123 -9.92 -9.55 -12.13
N ALA A 124 -9.81 -8.71 -11.10
CA ALA A 124 -10.89 -7.88 -10.61
C ALA A 124 -11.24 -6.80 -11.65
N HIS A 125 -12.52 -6.69 -11.95
CA HIS A 125 -13.12 -5.62 -12.73
C HIS A 125 -13.60 -4.50 -11.81
N HIS A 126 -13.98 -3.38 -12.41
CA HIS A 126 -14.45 -2.20 -11.67
C HIS A 126 -15.67 -2.52 -10.80
N ASP A 127 -16.58 -3.37 -11.27
CA ASP A 127 -17.80 -3.69 -10.52
C ASP A 127 -17.52 -4.59 -9.31
N ASP A 128 -16.52 -5.47 -9.38
CA ASP A 128 -16.09 -6.26 -8.21
C ASP A 128 -15.58 -5.35 -7.09
N ILE A 129 -14.74 -4.37 -7.46
CA ILE A 129 -14.17 -3.39 -6.52
C ILE A 129 -15.27 -2.52 -5.94
N ARG A 130 -16.23 -2.07 -6.79
CA ARG A 130 -17.39 -1.29 -6.35
C ARG A 130 -18.23 -2.07 -5.34
N GLN A 131 -18.52 -3.34 -5.63
CA GLN A 131 -19.30 -4.22 -4.74
C GLN A 131 -18.58 -4.44 -3.40
N ALA A 132 -17.25 -4.54 -3.42
CA ALA A 132 -16.45 -4.76 -2.21
C ALA A 132 -16.21 -3.49 -1.37
N ARG A 133 -16.57 -2.30 -1.87
CA ARG A 133 -16.28 -1.02 -1.21
C ARG A 133 -16.81 -0.95 0.22
N GLU A 134 -18.08 -1.31 0.44
CA GLU A 134 -18.68 -1.23 1.78
C GLU A 134 -17.96 -2.15 2.78
N GLY A 135 -17.56 -3.35 2.34
CA GLY A 135 -16.75 -4.26 3.15
C GLY A 135 -15.38 -3.68 3.50
N LEU A 136 -14.74 -2.96 2.57
CA LEU A 136 -13.49 -2.26 2.83
C LEU A 136 -13.68 -1.10 3.83
N GLU A 137 -14.72 -0.28 3.69
CA GLU A 137 -15.04 0.80 4.64
C GLU A 137 -15.23 0.26 6.06
N ARG A 138 -15.99 -0.83 6.21
CA ARG A 138 -16.20 -1.53 7.48
C ARG A 138 -14.89 -2.10 8.04
N LEU A 139 -14.02 -2.65 7.19
CA LEU A 139 -12.69 -3.09 7.62
C LEU A 139 -11.87 -1.93 8.17
N LEU A 140 -11.76 -0.82 7.45
CA LEU A 140 -10.92 0.30 7.87
C LEU A 140 -11.39 0.88 9.21
N ALA A 141 -12.71 0.89 9.48
CA ALA A 141 -13.26 1.27 10.78
C ALA A 141 -12.86 0.33 11.95
N LEU A 142 -12.53 -0.94 11.66
CA LEU A 142 -12.06 -1.92 12.65
C LEU A 142 -10.55 -1.87 12.91
N LEU A 143 -9.80 -1.06 12.16
CA LEU A 143 -8.34 -0.99 12.23
C LEU A 143 -7.84 0.37 12.76
N PRO A 144 -8.11 0.71 14.03
CA PRO A 144 -7.90 2.05 14.59
C PRO A 144 -6.42 2.48 14.67
N ARG A 145 -5.49 1.54 14.54
CA ARG A 145 -4.04 1.79 14.67
C ARG A 145 -3.33 1.89 13.33
N ILE A 146 -4.05 1.80 12.21
CA ILE A 146 -3.43 1.87 10.89
C ILE A 146 -2.81 3.24 10.67
N ARG A 147 -1.51 3.21 10.37
CA ARG A 147 -0.70 4.37 9.99
C ARG A 147 -0.27 4.30 8.54
N VAL A 148 -0.13 3.07 8.02
CA VAL A 148 0.32 2.79 6.68
C VAL A 148 -0.65 1.86 5.97
N VAL A 149 -1.02 2.21 4.73
CA VAL A 149 -1.66 1.30 3.79
C VAL A 149 -0.71 1.03 2.64
N ALA A 150 -0.36 -0.22 2.44
CA ALA A 150 0.50 -0.68 1.35
C ALA A 150 -0.36 -1.34 0.27
N LEU A 151 -0.45 -0.69 -0.89
CA LEU A 151 -1.20 -1.14 -2.05
C LEU A 151 -0.31 -2.06 -2.91
N VAL A 152 -0.63 -3.35 -2.89
CA VAL A 152 0.19 -4.42 -3.48
C VAL A 152 -0.32 -4.76 -4.89
N GLY A 153 0.41 -4.31 -5.90
CA GLY A 153 0.09 -4.52 -7.31
C GLY A 153 -0.81 -3.43 -7.90
N LYS A 154 -0.97 -3.46 -9.23
CA LYS A 154 -1.65 -2.39 -9.98
C LYS A 154 -3.12 -2.22 -9.63
N LYS A 155 -3.82 -3.31 -9.31
CA LYS A 155 -5.25 -3.27 -8.97
C LYS A 155 -5.48 -2.66 -7.60
N ALA A 156 -4.71 -3.06 -6.60
CA ALA A 156 -4.73 -2.38 -5.30
C ALA A 156 -4.35 -0.89 -5.43
N ALA A 157 -3.33 -0.56 -6.24
CA ALA A 157 -2.94 0.84 -6.46
C ALA A 157 -4.07 1.70 -7.08
N SER A 158 -5.02 1.10 -7.79
CA SER A 158 -6.11 1.84 -8.43
C SER A 158 -7.09 2.49 -7.45
N ILE A 159 -7.13 2.04 -6.19
CA ILE A 159 -8.01 2.59 -5.15
C ILE A 159 -7.29 3.59 -4.22
N GLU A 160 -6.08 4.04 -4.57
CA GLU A 160 -5.26 4.95 -3.74
C GLU A 160 -6.03 6.21 -3.30
N SER A 161 -6.70 6.88 -4.23
CA SER A 161 -7.47 8.09 -3.91
C SER A 161 -8.62 7.81 -2.95
N GLU A 162 -9.22 6.62 -3.03
CA GLU A 162 -10.34 6.21 -2.18
C GLU A 162 -9.84 5.93 -0.76
N ILE A 163 -8.67 5.29 -0.64
CA ILE A 163 -8.01 5.08 0.65
C ILE A 163 -7.68 6.42 1.32
N LEU A 164 -7.12 7.38 0.58
CA LEU A 164 -6.80 8.70 1.13
C LEU A 164 -8.05 9.48 1.58
N LEU A 165 -9.19 9.26 0.93
CA LEU A 165 -10.47 9.84 1.34
C LEU A 165 -11.05 9.15 2.58
N MET A 166 -10.98 7.81 2.66
CA MET A 166 -11.50 7.02 3.78
C MET A 166 -10.64 7.12 5.05
N LEU A 167 -9.32 7.28 4.89
CA LEU A 167 -8.35 7.42 5.98
C LEU A 167 -7.48 8.68 5.81
N PRO A 168 -8.03 9.87 6.07
CA PRO A 168 -7.24 11.11 6.01
C PRO A 168 -6.02 11.04 6.93
N GLY A 169 -4.84 11.34 6.39
CA GLY A 169 -3.58 11.36 7.13
C GLY A 169 -2.85 10.01 7.19
N VAL A 170 -3.41 8.94 6.63
CA VAL A 170 -2.68 7.67 6.45
C VAL A 170 -1.56 7.84 5.43
N LYS A 171 -0.44 7.15 5.64
CA LYS A 171 0.63 7.04 4.64
C LYS A 171 0.27 5.93 3.66
N VAL A 172 0.31 6.22 2.37
CA VAL A 172 0.06 5.20 1.34
C VAL A 172 1.35 4.90 0.60
N PHE A 173 1.69 3.61 0.53
CA PHE A 173 2.79 3.11 -0.29
C PHE A 173 2.22 2.24 -1.41
N THR A 174 2.84 2.30 -2.58
CA THR A 174 2.58 1.34 -3.66
C THR A 174 3.76 0.39 -3.78
N THR A 175 3.48 -0.89 -3.94
CA THR A 175 4.49 -1.93 -4.12
C THR A 175 4.10 -2.88 -5.24
N PRO A 176 5.05 -3.42 -6.02
CA PRO A 176 4.73 -4.49 -6.95
C PRO A 176 4.08 -5.71 -6.27
N HIS A 177 3.44 -6.57 -7.06
CA HIS A 177 2.90 -7.81 -6.51
C HIS A 177 4.02 -8.85 -6.33
N PRO A 178 4.09 -9.60 -5.21
CA PRO A 178 5.18 -10.55 -4.92
C PRO A 178 5.03 -11.89 -5.67
N SER A 179 4.33 -11.91 -6.81
CA SER A 179 4.13 -13.15 -7.57
C SER A 179 5.43 -13.56 -8.27
N PRO A 180 5.64 -14.88 -8.49
CA PRO A 180 6.76 -15.36 -9.30
C PRO A 180 6.80 -14.74 -10.70
N GLN A 181 5.63 -14.47 -11.29
CA GLN A 181 5.52 -13.84 -12.61
C GLN A 181 6.16 -12.44 -12.62
N PHE A 182 6.03 -11.68 -11.53
CA PHE A 182 6.71 -10.40 -11.40
C PHE A 182 8.17 -10.59 -10.99
N ILE A 183 8.43 -11.32 -9.90
CA ILE A 183 9.77 -11.47 -9.31
C ILE A 183 10.76 -12.10 -10.29
N ASN A 184 10.39 -13.18 -10.96
CA ASN A 184 11.31 -13.94 -11.82
C ASN A 184 11.48 -13.30 -13.21
N ARG A 185 10.76 -12.21 -13.51
CA ARG A 185 10.85 -11.53 -14.80
C ARG A 185 12.18 -10.81 -14.98
N LEU A 186 12.72 -10.20 -13.92
CA LEU A 186 13.99 -9.48 -13.90
C LEU A 186 14.64 -9.61 -12.51
N PRO A 187 15.97 -9.81 -12.39
CA PRO A 187 16.64 -9.98 -11.10
C PRO A 187 16.35 -8.86 -10.09
N GLU A 188 16.19 -7.62 -10.56
CA GLU A 188 16.01 -6.42 -9.74
C GLU A 188 14.61 -6.34 -9.11
N ASN A 189 13.62 -7.08 -9.64
CA ASN A 189 12.23 -7.00 -9.16
C ASN A 189 12.10 -7.44 -7.70
N ARG A 190 12.93 -8.39 -7.24
CA ARG A 190 12.99 -8.76 -5.81
C ARG A 190 13.52 -7.60 -4.96
N THR A 191 14.56 -6.90 -5.43
CA THR A 191 15.15 -5.75 -4.76
C THR A 191 14.16 -4.58 -4.66
N ILE A 192 13.37 -4.33 -5.71
CA ILE A 192 12.33 -3.30 -5.70
C ILE A 192 11.29 -3.57 -4.61
N LEU A 193 10.81 -4.81 -4.53
CA LEU A 193 9.87 -5.24 -3.48
C LEU A 193 10.49 -5.10 -2.08
N PHE A 194 11.73 -5.56 -1.92
CA PHE A 194 12.47 -5.44 -0.65
C PHE A 194 12.59 -3.98 -0.22
N TYR A 195 13.03 -3.10 -1.12
CA TYR A 195 13.15 -1.66 -0.84
C TYR A 195 11.82 -1.03 -0.42
N ALA A 196 10.73 -1.32 -1.14
CA ALA A 196 9.41 -0.80 -0.78
C ALA A 196 8.97 -1.24 0.63
N LEU A 197 9.25 -2.49 1.01
CA LEU A 197 8.95 -2.99 2.36
C LEU A 197 9.86 -2.38 3.42
N THR A 198 11.13 -2.11 3.11
CA THR A 198 12.05 -1.39 4.01
C THR A 198 11.56 0.04 4.25
N CYS A 199 11.11 0.77 3.23
CA CYS A 199 10.52 2.10 3.43
C CYS A 199 9.30 2.07 4.36
N ILE A 200 8.44 1.05 4.24
CA ILE A 200 7.30 0.86 5.15
C ILE A 200 7.78 0.57 6.58
N SER A 201 8.82 -0.26 6.73
CA SER A 201 9.44 -0.58 8.01
C SER A 201 10.01 0.66 8.70
N ASP A 202 10.70 1.51 7.94
CA ASP A 202 11.32 2.73 8.45
C ASP A 202 10.28 3.79 8.83
N GLU A 203 9.21 3.96 8.04
CA GLU A 203 8.07 4.83 8.40
C GLU A 203 7.47 4.42 9.76
N LEU A 204 7.30 3.12 10.02
CA LEU A 204 6.80 2.67 11.33
C LEU A 204 7.76 3.02 12.49
N LYS A 205 9.06 2.94 12.28
CA LYS A 205 10.07 3.27 13.30
C LYS A 205 10.11 4.77 13.60
N GLU A 206 10.01 5.59 12.56
CA GLU A 206 9.96 7.05 12.70
C GLU A 206 8.69 7.49 13.45
N LEU A 207 7.54 6.91 13.10
CA LEU A 207 6.27 7.18 13.78
C LEU A 207 6.26 6.74 15.25
N GLY A 208 6.93 5.61 15.58
CA GLY A 208 7.06 5.12 16.96
C GLY A 208 7.99 5.96 17.84
N SER A 209 8.88 6.76 17.23
CA SER A 209 9.78 7.68 17.93
C SER A 209 9.11 9.03 18.25
N SER A 210 8.01 9.37 17.55
CA SER A 210 7.15 10.50 17.93
C SER A 210 6.07 10.00 18.90
N VAL A 211 6.10 10.43 20.15
CA VAL A 211 5.10 10.06 21.16
C VAL A 211 3.72 10.55 20.69
N PHE A 212 2.89 9.62 20.24
CA PHE A 212 1.49 9.88 19.92
C PHE A 212 0.65 9.28 21.05
N GLU A 213 0.22 10.13 22.00
CA GLU A 213 -0.87 9.79 22.93
C GLU A 213 -2.20 10.17 22.26
N PRO A 214 -3.06 9.20 21.89
CA PRO A 214 -4.39 9.53 21.42
C PRO A 214 -5.26 9.94 22.61
N ASP A 215 -5.74 11.18 22.58
CA ASP A 215 -6.72 11.70 23.53
C ASP A 215 -7.97 10.79 23.60
N ARG A 216 -8.17 10.20 24.78
CA ARG A 216 -9.27 9.30 25.13
C ARG A 216 -10.65 9.92 24.90
N GLN A 217 -10.75 11.25 24.89
CA GLN A 217 -12.00 12.00 24.73
C GLN A 217 -12.49 12.04 23.28
N THR A 218 -11.57 11.98 22.31
CA THR A 218 -11.90 12.00 20.88
C THR A 218 -12.57 10.69 20.42
N TYR A 219 -12.11 9.54 20.95
CA TYR A 219 -12.69 8.23 20.65
C TYR A 219 -14.14 8.05 21.16
N GLN A 220 -14.51 8.70 22.27
CA GLN A 220 -15.85 8.59 22.83
C GLN A 220 -16.89 9.51 22.15
N LYS A 221 -16.45 10.57 21.46
CA LYS A 221 -17.34 11.49 20.72
C LYS A 221 -17.83 10.91 19.39
N LEU A 222 -17.05 10.04 18.75
CA LEU A 222 -17.36 9.52 17.41
C LEU A 222 -18.38 8.36 17.41
N GLN A 223 -18.71 7.78 18.57
CA GLN A 223 -19.70 6.69 18.67
C GLN A 223 -21.16 7.15 18.78
N LYS A 224 -21.45 8.46 18.83
CA LYS A 224 -22.81 8.95 19.14
C LYS A 224 -23.59 9.61 18.01
N HIS A 225 -23.04 9.85 16.82
CA HIS A 225 -23.79 10.48 15.73
C HIS A 225 -23.64 9.70 14.42
N SER A 226 -24.50 8.70 14.25
CA SER A 226 -24.90 8.21 12.93
C SER A 226 -26.02 9.09 12.37
N VAL A 227 -26.12 9.11 11.03
CA VAL A 227 -27.16 9.71 10.17
C VAL A 227 -26.83 11.10 9.62
N CYS A 228 -26.35 11.15 8.37
CA CYS A 228 -26.98 11.88 7.26
C CYS A 228 -26.16 11.72 5.96
N GLN A 229 -26.84 11.30 4.88
CA GLN A 229 -26.33 11.34 3.50
C GLN A 229 -26.34 12.79 2.96
N PRO A 230 -25.54 13.09 1.92
CA PRO A 230 -26.12 13.82 0.80
C PRO A 230 -25.68 13.34 -0.59
N SER A 231 -26.66 13.44 -1.49
CA SER A 231 -26.63 13.29 -2.95
C SER A 231 -25.72 14.31 -3.66
N ILE A 232 -24.98 13.87 -4.69
CA ILE A 232 -24.31 14.76 -5.65
C ILE A 232 -24.62 14.34 -7.09
N ASN A 233 -25.19 15.29 -7.83
CA ASN A 233 -25.41 15.26 -9.28
C ASN A 233 -24.07 15.40 -10.03
N VAL A 234 -23.86 14.56 -11.05
CA VAL A 234 -22.72 14.62 -11.95
C VAL A 234 -23.12 15.37 -13.22
N ASN A 235 -22.36 16.41 -13.59
CA ASN A 235 -22.30 16.90 -14.96
C ASN A 235 -20.84 17.01 -15.39
N MET A 236 -20.47 16.23 -16.41
CA MET A 236 -19.17 16.26 -17.07
C MET A 236 -19.17 17.26 -18.22
N THR A 237 -18.17 18.13 -18.31
CA THR A 237 -17.79 18.77 -19.57
C THR A 237 -16.28 18.98 -19.67
N ASN A 238 -15.72 18.52 -20.80
CA ASN A 238 -14.32 18.62 -21.23
C ASN A 238 -13.73 20.03 -21.08
N HIS A 239 -12.49 20.15 -20.57
CA HIS A 239 -11.75 21.42 -20.54
C HIS A 239 -10.33 21.30 -21.12
N ASN A 240 -9.99 22.29 -21.93
CA ASN A 240 -8.75 22.45 -22.69
C ASN A 240 -7.58 22.85 -21.77
N MET A 241 -6.49 22.07 -21.75
CA MET A 241 -5.43 22.15 -20.74
C MET A 241 -4.61 23.46 -20.76
N SER A 242 -4.57 24.18 -21.87
CA SER A 242 -3.76 25.40 -22.04
C SER A 242 -4.32 26.61 -21.28
N GLU A 243 -5.64 26.76 -21.20
CA GLU A 243 -6.28 27.83 -20.42
C GLU A 243 -6.16 27.61 -18.92
N GLY A 244 -6.22 26.35 -18.48
CA GLY A 244 -6.02 25.99 -17.07
C GLY A 244 -4.62 26.35 -16.56
N VAL A 245 -3.60 26.20 -17.41
CA VAL A 245 -2.21 26.59 -17.06
C VAL A 245 -2.06 28.10 -16.97
N ARG A 246 -2.69 28.88 -17.87
CA ARG A 246 -2.63 30.36 -17.81
C ARG A 246 -3.33 30.91 -16.57
N LYS A 247 -4.54 30.43 -16.26
CA LYS A 247 -5.29 30.79 -15.04
C LYS A 247 -4.53 30.43 -13.76
N SER A 248 -3.73 29.36 -13.77
CA SER A 248 -2.93 28.97 -12.59
C SER A 248 -1.80 29.94 -12.21
N TRP A 249 -1.42 30.89 -13.07
CA TRP A 249 -0.43 31.94 -12.73
C TRP A 249 -1.03 33.16 -12.03
N GLU A 250 -2.37 33.28 -12.02
CA GLU A 250 -3.09 34.35 -11.33
C GLU A 250 -3.23 34.08 -9.82
N ASP A 251 -3.04 32.82 -9.40
CA ASP A 251 -3.00 32.42 -7.98
C ASP A 251 -1.60 32.72 -7.37
N PRO A 252 -1.51 33.65 -6.40
CA PRO A 252 -0.25 34.02 -5.75
C PRO A 252 0.46 32.83 -5.08
N SER A 253 -0.28 31.86 -4.53
CA SER A 253 0.25 30.67 -3.87
C SER A 253 0.84 29.65 -4.85
N VAL A 254 0.30 29.60 -6.08
CA VAL A 254 0.84 28.75 -7.16
C VAL A 254 2.08 29.41 -7.76
N ARG A 255 2.08 30.74 -7.87
CA ARG A 255 3.25 31.50 -8.31
C ARG A 255 4.42 31.35 -7.33
N GLU A 256 4.17 31.45 -6.03
CA GLU A 256 5.18 31.28 -4.97
C GLU A 256 5.73 29.84 -4.92
N ARG A 257 4.85 28.82 -4.97
CA ARG A 257 5.27 27.40 -5.06
C ARG A 257 6.06 27.07 -6.34
N ARG A 258 5.81 27.80 -7.44
CA ARG A 258 6.56 27.62 -8.70
C ARG A 258 7.88 28.37 -8.73
N GLN A 259 8.09 29.38 -7.89
CA GLN A 259 9.36 30.09 -7.74
C GLN A 259 10.39 29.31 -6.89
N GLN A 260 9.94 28.37 -6.05
CA GLN A 260 10.82 27.50 -5.27
C GLN A 260 11.52 26.45 -6.16
N ARG A 261 12.71 26.78 -6.65
CA ARG A 261 13.60 25.83 -7.33
C ARG A 261 14.21 24.88 -6.31
N HIS A 262 13.98 23.58 -6.50
CA HIS A 262 14.59 22.53 -5.69
C HIS A 262 15.81 22.00 -6.43
N GLY A 263 16.98 22.04 -5.78
CA GLY A 263 18.17 21.32 -6.25
C GLY A 263 18.01 19.82 -6.07
N VAL A 264 18.93 19.03 -6.63
CA VAL A 264 18.97 17.58 -6.42
C VAL A 264 20.40 17.10 -6.17
N SER A 265 20.59 16.19 -5.23
CA SER A 265 21.82 15.42 -5.08
C SER A 265 21.67 14.07 -5.77
N VAL A 266 22.75 13.56 -6.35
CA VAL A 266 22.73 12.33 -7.16
C VAL A 266 23.84 11.37 -6.78
N LEU A 267 23.47 10.10 -6.59
CA LEU A 267 24.40 8.98 -6.50
C LEU A 267 24.25 8.10 -7.75
N ARG A 268 25.35 7.65 -8.35
CA ARG A 268 25.36 6.66 -9.43
C ARG A 268 25.93 5.35 -8.91
N ASN A 269 25.13 4.29 -8.97
CA ASN A 269 25.48 2.97 -8.46
C ASN A 269 26.03 3.01 -7.01
N GLY A 270 25.50 3.92 -6.19
CA GLY A 270 25.93 4.11 -4.80
C GLY A 270 27.10 5.09 -4.60
N THR A 271 27.77 5.56 -5.66
CA THR A 271 28.84 6.56 -5.58
C THR A 271 28.28 7.97 -5.76
N PRO A 272 28.51 8.92 -4.83
CA PRO A 272 28.08 10.31 -4.99
C PRO A 272 28.69 10.94 -6.25
N ILE A 273 27.85 11.52 -7.11
CA ILE A 273 28.30 12.29 -8.29
C ILE A 273 28.29 13.80 -8.00
N GLY A 274 27.36 14.26 -7.16
CA GLY A 274 27.31 15.66 -6.72
C GLY A 274 25.90 16.22 -6.67
N GLU A 275 25.82 17.54 -6.52
CA GLU A 275 24.59 18.32 -6.43
C GLU A 275 24.36 19.15 -7.69
N PHE A 276 23.09 19.29 -8.07
CA PHE A 276 22.67 20.01 -9.27
C PHE A 276 21.59 21.03 -8.90
N SER A 277 21.60 22.17 -9.59
CA SER A 277 20.65 23.27 -9.36
C SER A 277 19.20 22.92 -9.70
N SER A 278 18.97 21.84 -10.47
CA SER A 278 17.64 21.29 -10.75
C SER A 278 17.74 19.86 -11.29
N LEU A 279 16.63 19.13 -11.22
CA LEU A 279 16.52 17.79 -11.84
C LEU A 279 16.72 17.81 -13.36
N TYR A 280 16.31 18.89 -14.03
CA TYR A 280 16.55 19.07 -15.47
C TYR A 280 18.05 19.16 -15.76
N GLN A 281 18.78 19.96 -14.99
CA GLN A 281 20.22 20.14 -15.15
C GLN A 281 20.97 18.82 -14.87
N ALA A 282 20.53 18.08 -13.84
CA ALA A 282 21.08 16.77 -13.55
C ALA A 282 20.86 15.77 -14.70
N PHE A 283 19.64 15.71 -15.28
CA PHE A 283 19.38 14.84 -16.43
C PHE A 283 20.23 15.22 -17.65
N LYS A 284 20.39 16.51 -17.91
CA LYS A 284 21.20 17.01 -19.02
C LYS A 284 22.68 16.67 -18.84
N ASP A 285 23.26 16.95 -17.68
CA ASP A 285 24.70 16.79 -17.44
C ASP A 285 25.11 15.32 -17.29
N LEU A 286 24.20 14.46 -16.81
CA LEU A 286 24.41 13.02 -16.71
C LEU A 286 24.09 12.27 -18.02
N GLY A 287 23.70 12.97 -19.09
CA GLY A 287 23.36 12.36 -20.38
C GLY A 287 22.08 11.52 -20.36
N LEU A 288 21.17 11.77 -19.42
CA LEU A 288 19.90 11.07 -19.29
C LEU A 288 18.84 11.63 -20.24
N PRO A 289 17.79 10.84 -20.58
CA PRO A 289 16.72 11.27 -21.48
C PRO A 289 15.92 12.45 -20.91
N VAL A 290 16.26 13.67 -21.34
CA VAL A 290 15.73 14.93 -20.79
C VAL A 290 14.22 15.01 -20.91
N GLU A 291 13.60 14.43 -21.93
CA GLU A 291 12.15 14.38 -22.09
C GLU A 291 11.43 13.62 -20.95
N LYS A 292 12.13 12.76 -20.21
CA LYS A 292 11.60 12.01 -19.07
C LYS A 292 11.68 12.77 -17.75
N HIS A 293 12.40 13.90 -17.69
CA HIS A 293 12.66 14.58 -16.43
C HIS A 293 11.39 15.16 -15.78
N ILE A 294 10.39 15.63 -16.54
CA ILE A 294 9.16 16.23 -15.99
C ILE A 294 8.31 15.19 -15.23
N PRO A 295 7.90 14.06 -15.85
CA PRO A 295 7.14 13.05 -15.12
C PRO A 295 7.95 12.43 -13.98
N PHE A 296 9.27 12.32 -14.12
CA PHE A 296 10.16 11.86 -13.06
C PHE A 296 10.22 12.87 -11.90
N ARG A 297 10.28 14.18 -12.18
CA ARG A 297 10.29 15.25 -11.18
C ARG A 297 9.04 15.25 -10.31
N ASN A 298 7.88 15.01 -10.90
CA ASN A 298 6.63 14.97 -10.13
C ASN A 298 6.64 13.82 -9.12
N LYS A 299 7.16 12.65 -9.53
CA LYS A 299 7.34 11.50 -8.64
C LYS A 299 8.41 11.77 -7.58
N LEU A 300 9.54 12.38 -7.96
CA LEU A 300 10.61 12.75 -7.05
C LEU A 300 10.14 13.77 -5.99
N LYS A 301 9.34 14.77 -6.36
CA LYS A 301 8.72 15.74 -5.44
C LYS A 301 7.82 15.11 -4.39
N LEU A 302 7.15 14.01 -4.73
CA LEU A 302 6.31 13.27 -3.81
C LEU A 302 7.13 12.33 -2.92
N ALA A 303 8.16 11.71 -3.47
CA ALA A 303 8.97 10.70 -2.79
C ALA A 303 10.14 11.27 -1.96
N GLY A 304 10.57 12.51 -2.21
CA GLY A 304 11.77 13.11 -1.59
C GLY A 304 13.09 12.58 -2.15
N SER A 305 13.15 11.28 -2.45
CA SER A 305 14.22 10.59 -3.16
C SER A 305 13.65 9.55 -4.13
N LEU A 306 14.25 9.40 -5.31
CA LEU A 306 13.78 8.49 -6.35
C LEU A 306 14.92 8.05 -7.28
N ALA A 307 14.96 6.77 -7.62
CA ALA A 307 15.96 6.23 -8.53
C ALA A 307 15.50 6.27 -10.00
N TYR A 308 16.44 6.57 -10.91
CA TYR A 308 16.29 6.50 -12.36
C TYR A 308 17.28 5.48 -12.91
N ASN A 309 16.82 4.59 -13.79
CA ASN A 309 17.66 3.60 -14.46
C ASN A 309 17.66 3.90 -15.97
N ASP A 310 18.84 4.11 -16.54
CA ASP A 310 19.02 4.39 -17.97
C ASP A 310 19.29 3.11 -18.82
N GLY A 311 19.27 1.94 -18.18
CA GLY A 311 19.58 0.64 -18.77
C GLY A 311 21.01 0.17 -18.53
N LYS A 312 21.90 1.06 -18.07
CA LYS A 312 23.32 0.77 -17.77
C LYS A 312 23.68 1.10 -16.33
N ASP A 313 23.15 2.20 -15.82
CA ASP A 313 23.49 2.78 -14.52
C ASP A 313 22.22 3.17 -13.76
N ILE A 314 22.30 3.11 -12.42
CA ILE A 314 21.23 3.53 -11.52
C ILE A 314 21.63 4.85 -10.85
N TYR A 315 20.79 5.86 -11.02
CA TYR A 315 20.96 7.20 -10.47
C TYR A 315 19.93 7.43 -9.37
N ALA A 316 20.35 7.49 -8.12
CA ALA A 316 19.49 7.86 -7.00
C ALA A 316 19.47 9.38 -6.86
N PHE A 317 18.31 10.01 -7.11
CA PHE A 317 18.11 11.45 -6.97
C PHE A 317 17.46 11.75 -5.63
N SER A 318 17.96 12.73 -4.89
CA SER A 318 17.33 13.24 -3.66
C SER A 318 17.14 14.74 -3.76
N LEU A 319 15.99 15.27 -3.33
CA LEU A 319 15.74 16.71 -3.34
C LEU A 319 16.60 17.41 -2.30
N ILE A 320 17.27 18.49 -2.72
CA ILE A 320 17.93 19.41 -1.82
C ILE A 320 16.88 20.47 -1.45
N PRO A 321 16.51 20.59 -0.16
CA PRO A 321 15.59 21.65 0.27
C PRO A 321 16.18 23.02 -0.09
N PRO A 322 15.36 24.00 -0.50
CA PRO A 322 15.88 25.33 -0.79
C PRO A 322 16.53 25.92 0.47
N PHE A 323 17.78 26.38 0.35
CA PHE A 323 18.43 27.17 1.39
C PHE A 323 17.53 28.35 1.76
N LYS A 324 17.13 28.46 3.03
CA LYS A 324 16.62 29.73 3.56
C LYS A 324 17.82 30.66 3.66
N PRO A 325 17.90 31.78 2.89
CA PRO A 325 18.83 32.82 3.26
C PRO A 325 18.43 33.34 4.65
N ALA A 326 19.45 33.59 5.49
CA ALA A 326 19.29 34.23 6.78
C ALA A 326 18.68 35.64 6.63
#